data_AF-A0A2M9P6S0-F1
#
_entry.id   AF-A0A2M9P6S0-F1
#
_cell.length_a   1.000
_cell.length_b   1.000
_cell.length_c   1.000
_cell.angle_alpha   90.00
_cell.angle_beta   90.00
_cell.angle_gamma   90.00
#
_symmetry.space_group_name_H-M   'P 1'
#
loop_
_entity.id
_entity.type
_entity.pdbx_description
1 polymer ?
#
loop_
_entity_poly.entity_id
_entity_poly.type
_entity_poly.pdbx_seq_one_letter_code
_entity_poly.pdbx_strand_id
1 'polypeptide(L)'
;DRDRADRRRRAGGRVHHAARAAGDPRPAAGFRLGGGLTVTGPIADVVPVGEFTMRRGRLEILGQRLDFDEGSLQLTGNLDPQIRFVAQTRASDVTAYVTVTGRVSSPEISFSSQPALPQDEVLARVIFNRSVSQLSAFQIAQLAAAAAELAGG
;
A
#
# COMPACT_ATOMS: atom_id res chain seq x y z
N ASP A 1 54.15 37.48 -38.87
CA ASP A 1 54.28 36.12 -39.46
C ASP A 1 53.20 35.24 -38.89
N ARG A 2 52.12 34.90 -39.61
CA ARG A 2 52.06 33.94 -40.72
C ARG A 2 52.91 32.70 -40.40
N ASP A 3 52.35 31.59 -39.98
CA ASP A 3 51.55 30.63 -40.79
C ASP A 3 52.34 29.31 -40.80
N ARG A 4 51.61 28.19 -40.82
CA ARG A 4 52.04 26.80 -41.04
C ARG A 4 52.78 26.10 -39.90
N ALA A 5 52.09 25.18 -39.22
CA ALA A 5 51.85 23.78 -39.62
C ALA A 5 52.80 22.89 -38.77
N ASP A 6 52.48 21.69 -38.32
CA ASP A 6 51.55 20.70 -38.83
C ASP A 6 51.33 19.65 -37.71
N ARG A 7 50.10 19.13 -37.65
CA ARG A 7 49.72 17.75 -37.28
C ARG A 7 50.49 17.03 -36.18
N ARG A 8 49.74 16.68 -35.12
CA ARG A 8 49.49 15.29 -34.65
C ARG A 8 48.39 15.34 -33.58
N ARG A 9 47.12 15.15 -33.98
CA ARG A 9 46.42 13.86 -33.84
C ARG A 9 46.84 13.08 -32.58
N ARG A 10 46.13 13.29 -31.47
CA ARG A 10 45.68 12.18 -30.61
C ARG A 10 44.29 12.50 -30.07
N ALA A 11 43.35 11.64 -30.47
CA ALA A 11 41.96 11.67 -30.11
C ALA A 11 41.82 11.42 -28.59
N GLY A 12 41.40 12.46 -27.87
CA GLY A 12 40.85 12.33 -26.52
C GLY A 12 39.34 12.31 -26.61
N GLY A 13 38.77 11.17 -27.04
CA GLY A 13 37.33 10.95 -27.00
C GLY A 13 36.88 10.94 -25.55
N ARG A 14 36.30 12.04 -25.07
CA ARG A 14 35.57 12.08 -23.80
C ARG A 14 34.33 11.21 -23.97
N VAL A 15 34.39 10.00 -23.41
CA VAL A 15 33.21 9.16 -23.21
C VAL A 15 32.29 9.88 -22.21
N HIS A 16 31.20 10.44 -22.71
CA HIS A 16 30.06 10.77 -21.89
C HIS A 16 29.44 9.46 -21.41
N HIS A 17 29.83 8.98 -20.23
CA HIS A 17 29.06 7.95 -19.53
C HIS A 17 27.79 8.59 -18.95
N ALA A 18 26.83 8.86 -19.83
CA ALA A 18 25.44 8.85 -19.43
C ALA A 18 25.01 7.39 -19.33
N ALA A 19 24.90 6.88 -18.10
CA ALA A 19 23.95 5.82 -17.71
C ALA A 19 24.30 5.30 -16.31
N ARG A 20 23.64 5.84 -15.28
CA ARG A 20 23.25 5.04 -14.12
C ARG A 20 21.79 5.32 -13.80
N ALA A 21 20.94 4.93 -14.75
CA ALA A 21 19.56 4.58 -14.46
C ALA A 21 19.51 3.07 -14.27
N ALA A 22 19.78 2.64 -13.05
CA ALA A 22 19.23 1.41 -12.51
C ALA A 22 18.83 1.77 -11.09
N GLY A 23 17.74 2.54 -10.99
CA GLY A 23 16.98 2.55 -9.76
C GLY A 23 16.69 1.09 -9.46
N ASP A 24 17.13 0.64 -8.29
CA ASP A 24 16.78 -0.67 -7.74
C ASP A 24 15.30 -0.93 -8.07
N PRO A 25 14.95 -2.02 -8.77
CA PRO A 25 13.56 -2.31 -9.09
C PRO A 25 12.80 -2.36 -7.76
N ARG A 26 12.05 -1.30 -7.47
CA ARG A 26 11.18 -1.25 -6.29
C ARG A 26 10.29 -2.49 -6.41
N PRO A 27 10.27 -3.39 -5.41
CA PRO A 27 9.46 -4.58 -5.51
C PRO A 27 8.02 -4.16 -5.86
N ALA A 28 7.48 -4.81 -6.89
CA ALA A 28 6.07 -4.78 -7.22
C ALA A 28 5.26 -5.13 -5.96
N ALA A 29 4.04 -4.60 -5.86
CA ALA A 29 3.11 -4.82 -4.75
C ALA A 29 3.26 -6.23 -4.15
N GLY A 30 3.67 -6.29 -2.89
CA GLY A 30 4.05 -7.55 -2.25
C GLY A 30 3.96 -7.43 -0.74
N PHE A 31 3.44 -8.49 -0.13
CA PHE A 31 3.37 -8.63 1.32
C PHE A 31 4.59 -9.38 1.83
N ARG A 32 5.18 -8.88 2.91
CA ARG A 32 6.24 -9.55 3.65
C ARG A 32 5.67 -10.01 4.98
N LEU A 33 5.26 -11.26 5.01
CA LEU A 33 4.79 -11.95 6.20
C LEU A 33 5.93 -12.80 6.79
N GLY A 34 5.97 -12.93 8.11
CA GLY A 34 6.84 -13.84 8.83
C GLY A 34 6.05 -14.59 9.89
N GLY A 35 6.25 -15.90 10.00
CA GLY A 35 5.41 -16.74 10.88
C GLY A 35 5.69 -18.22 10.72
N GLY A 36 4.80 -19.03 11.29
CA GLY A 36 4.85 -20.48 11.23
C GLY A 36 3.48 -21.08 10.93
N LEU A 37 3.48 -22.17 10.19
CA LEU A 37 2.28 -22.90 9.81
C LEU A 37 2.51 -24.40 10.00
N THR A 38 1.62 -25.03 10.76
CA THR A 38 1.50 -26.48 10.86
C THR A 38 0.30 -26.91 10.06
N VAL A 39 0.49 -27.87 9.16
CA VAL A 39 -0.57 -28.42 8.32
C VAL A 39 -0.82 -29.85 8.74
N THR A 40 -2.06 -30.15 9.11
CA THR A 40 -2.50 -31.49 9.52
C THR A 40 -3.73 -31.92 8.72
N GLY A 41 -4.25 -33.12 8.98
CA GLY A 41 -5.41 -33.68 8.29
C GLY A 41 -5.08 -34.35 6.95
N PRO A 42 -6.07 -35.03 6.34
CA PRO A 42 -5.93 -35.60 5.00
C PRO A 42 -5.79 -34.52 3.91
N ILE A 43 -5.22 -34.88 2.76
CA ILE A 43 -5.10 -33.95 1.61
C ILE A 43 -6.48 -33.41 1.15
N ALA A 44 -7.54 -34.19 1.34
CA ALA A 44 -8.90 -33.80 1.00
C ALA A 44 -9.56 -32.87 2.04
N ASP A 45 -8.99 -32.75 3.24
CA ASP A 45 -9.53 -31.95 4.35
C ASP A 45 -8.38 -31.45 5.24
N VAL A 46 -7.69 -30.44 4.72
CA VAL A 46 -6.48 -29.91 5.34
C VAL A 46 -6.85 -28.99 6.50
N VAL A 47 -6.16 -29.17 7.63
CA VAL A 47 -6.34 -28.41 8.88
C VAL A 47 -5.08 -27.60 9.16
N PRO A 48 -4.99 -26.36 8.65
CA PRO A 48 -3.87 -25.45 8.89
C PRO A 48 -4.00 -24.74 10.24
N VAL A 49 -2.94 -24.72 11.03
CA VAL A 49 -2.86 -23.94 12.27
C VAL A 49 -1.57 -23.16 12.29
N GLY A 50 -1.67 -21.85 12.46
CA GLY A 50 -0.48 -21.00 12.42
C GLY A 50 -0.81 -19.53 12.53
N GLU A 51 0.25 -18.74 12.65
CA GLU A 51 0.17 -17.28 12.72
C GLU A 51 1.29 -16.66 11.91
N PHE A 52 0.97 -15.56 11.24
CA PHE A 52 1.89 -14.73 10.50
C PHE A 52 1.75 -13.28 10.93
N THR A 53 2.87 -12.60 11.04
CA THR A 53 2.97 -11.16 11.26
C THR A 53 3.46 -10.48 9.99
N MET A 54 2.83 -9.38 9.62
CA MET A 54 3.24 -8.57 8.49
C MET A 54 4.32 -7.58 8.92
N ARG A 55 5.42 -7.54 8.18
CA ARG A 55 6.47 -6.52 8.33
C ARG A 55 6.26 -5.33 7.39
N ARG A 56 5.74 -5.60 6.18
CA ARG A 56 5.36 -4.61 5.17
C ARG A 56 4.32 -5.21 4.24
N GLY A 57 3.39 -4.40 3.77
CA GLY A 57 2.43 -4.73 2.72
C GLY A 57 1.98 -3.49 1.97
N ARG A 58 1.38 -3.69 0.80
CA ARG A 58 0.75 -2.61 0.04
C ARG A 58 -0.56 -3.10 -0.54
N LEU A 59 -1.63 -2.35 -0.33
CA LEU A 59 -2.94 -2.58 -0.94
C LEU A 59 -3.43 -1.32 -1.63
N GLU A 60 -4.32 -1.52 -2.60
CA GLU A 60 -5.11 -0.45 -3.17
C GLU A 60 -6.53 -0.57 -2.60
N ILE A 61 -7.00 0.47 -1.91
CA ILE A 61 -8.34 0.56 -1.33
C ILE A 61 -8.94 1.86 -1.84
N LEU A 62 -10.10 1.78 -2.51
CA LEU A 62 -10.79 2.95 -3.07
C LEU A 62 -9.87 3.81 -3.97
N GLY A 63 -9.05 3.14 -4.78
CA GLY A 63 -8.07 3.78 -5.66
C GLY A 63 -6.87 4.42 -4.95
N GLN A 64 -6.79 4.32 -3.61
CA GLN A 64 -5.67 4.80 -2.81
C GLN A 64 -4.69 3.68 -2.51
N ARG A 65 -3.42 3.92 -2.79
CA ARG A 65 -2.34 3.00 -2.40
C ARG A 65 -1.97 3.25 -0.95
N LEU A 66 -2.16 2.22 -0.13
CA LEU A 66 -1.88 2.22 1.29
C LEU A 66 -0.71 1.29 1.57
N ASP A 67 0.30 1.82 2.25
CA ASP A 67 1.39 1.04 2.79
C ASP A 67 1.02 0.58 4.21
N PHE A 68 1.02 -0.73 4.44
CA PHE A 68 0.75 -1.36 5.72
C PHE A 68 2.08 -1.76 6.36
N ASP A 69 2.32 -1.28 7.57
CA ASP A 69 3.52 -1.56 8.36
C ASP A 69 3.25 -2.49 9.54
N GLU A 70 1.98 -2.65 9.93
CA GLU A 70 1.54 -3.57 10.97
C GLU A 70 0.44 -4.52 10.50
N GLY A 71 0.54 -5.79 10.90
CA GLY A 71 -0.56 -6.70 10.71
C GLY A 71 -0.34 -8.13 11.17
N SER A 72 -1.43 -8.88 11.28
CA SER A 72 -1.45 -10.29 11.62
C SER A 72 -2.44 -11.08 10.77
N LEU A 73 -2.14 -12.36 10.61
CA LEU A 73 -2.97 -13.38 9.96
C LEU A 73 -2.93 -14.65 10.79
N GLN A 74 -4.08 -15.22 11.13
CA GLN A 74 -4.19 -16.40 11.97
C GLN A 74 -5.05 -17.48 11.30
N LEU A 75 -4.50 -18.68 11.19
CA LEU A 75 -5.17 -19.89 10.70
C LEU A 75 -5.54 -20.77 11.90
N THR A 76 -6.81 -21.15 11.98
CA THR A 76 -7.37 -21.91 13.12
C THR A 76 -8.16 -23.13 12.64
N GLY A 77 -7.54 -23.92 11.77
CA GLY A 77 -8.06 -25.20 11.28
C GLY A 77 -8.84 -25.14 9.96
N ASN A 78 -8.84 -24.00 9.27
CA ASN A 78 -9.39 -23.86 7.93
C ASN A 78 -8.56 -22.88 7.08
N LEU A 79 -8.82 -22.83 5.77
CA LEU A 79 -8.09 -22.00 4.83
C LEU A 79 -8.63 -20.56 4.71
N ASP A 80 -9.51 -20.13 5.63
CA ASP A 80 -10.07 -18.78 5.69
C ASP A 80 -9.62 -18.07 6.97
N PRO A 81 -8.37 -17.55 6.98
CA PRO A 81 -7.77 -17.03 8.19
C PRO A 81 -8.42 -15.73 8.65
N GLN A 82 -8.29 -15.47 9.95
CA GLN A 82 -8.59 -14.16 10.52
C GLN A 82 -7.42 -13.20 10.26
N ILE A 83 -7.71 -11.99 9.80
CA ILE A 83 -6.72 -10.96 9.52
C ILE A 83 -6.97 -9.70 10.35
N ARG A 84 -5.88 -8.98 10.62
CA ARG A 84 -5.90 -7.59 11.09
C ARG A 84 -4.72 -6.85 10.50
N PHE A 85 -4.97 -5.91 9.60
CA PHE A 85 -3.95 -5.09 8.97
C PHE A 85 -4.25 -3.62 9.24
N VAL A 86 -3.22 -2.84 9.60
CA VAL A 86 -3.36 -1.41 9.86
C VAL A 86 -2.39 -0.65 8.96
N ALA A 87 -2.92 0.31 8.22
CA ALA A 87 -2.14 1.29 7.47
C ALA A 87 -2.29 2.65 8.14
N GLN A 88 -1.17 3.34 8.33
CA GLN A 88 -1.15 4.73 8.79
C GLN A 88 -0.81 5.65 7.61
N THR A 89 -1.62 6.69 7.40
CA THR A 89 -1.35 7.71 6.39
C THR A 89 -1.52 9.11 6.97
N ARG A 90 -0.70 10.06 6.51
CA ARG A 90 -0.88 11.47 6.84
C ARG A 90 -1.82 12.08 5.83
N ALA A 91 -2.94 12.62 6.31
CA ALA A 91 -3.94 13.26 5.46
C ALA A 91 -4.20 14.66 5.99
N SER A 92 -3.74 15.66 5.23
CA SER A 92 -3.73 17.07 5.63
C SER A 92 -3.00 17.28 6.98
N ASP A 93 -3.76 17.64 8.02
CA ASP A 93 -3.34 17.96 9.37
C ASP A 93 -3.61 16.83 10.38
N VAL A 94 -4.08 15.65 9.92
CA VAL A 94 -4.36 14.50 10.78
C VAL A 94 -3.61 13.25 10.34
N THR A 95 -3.45 12.32 11.28
CA THR A 95 -3.04 10.96 10.98
C THR A 95 -4.27 10.11 10.83
N ALA A 96 -4.50 9.52 9.66
CA ALA A 96 -5.58 8.59 9.41
C ALA A 96 -5.07 7.15 9.52
N TYR A 97 -5.92 6.28 10.05
CA TYR A 97 -5.70 4.84 10.16
C TYR A 97 -6.74 4.13 9.31
N VAL A 98 -6.28 3.24 8.44
CA VAL A 98 -7.14 2.33 7.68
C VAL A 98 -6.91 0.93 8.24
N THR A 99 -7.95 0.34 8.80
CA THR A 99 -7.88 -0.97 9.44
C THR A 99 -8.71 -1.97 8.65
N VAL A 100 -8.08 -3.07 8.23
CA VAL A 100 -8.72 -4.20 7.55
C VAL A 100 -8.75 -5.38 8.52
N THR A 101 -9.92 -5.90 8.84
CA THR A 101 -10.13 -6.96 9.83
C THR A 101 -11.11 -8.02 9.34
N GLY A 102 -11.26 -9.12 10.07
CA GLY A 102 -12.24 -10.16 9.77
C GLY A 102 -11.62 -11.35 9.05
N ARG A 103 -12.46 -12.16 8.40
CA ARG A 103 -11.99 -13.32 7.62
C ARG A 103 -11.49 -12.84 6.26
N VAL A 104 -10.52 -13.53 5.68
CA VAL A 104 -10.05 -13.20 4.32
C VAL A 104 -11.18 -13.28 3.28
N SER A 105 -12.12 -14.21 3.46
CA SER A 105 -13.30 -14.33 2.59
C SER A 105 -14.32 -13.19 2.74
N SER A 106 -14.30 -12.45 3.86
CA SER A 106 -15.23 -11.37 4.17
C SER A 106 -14.55 -10.36 5.10
N PRO A 107 -13.65 -9.52 4.53
CA PRO A 107 -12.93 -8.52 5.29
C PRO A 107 -13.79 -7.28 5.53
N GLU A 108 -13.67 -6.71 6.71
CA GLU A 108 -14.26 -5.42 7.09
C GLU A 108 -13.18 -4.34 7.05
N ILE A 109 -13.50 -3.19 6.48
CA ILE A 109 -12.60 -2.05 6.36
C ILE A 109 -13.14 -0.88 7.18
N SER A 110 -12.32 -0.32 8.07
CA SER A 110 -12.68 0.81 8.91
C SER A 110 -11.64 1.94 8.83
N PHE A 111 -12.11 3.16 9.09
CA PHE A 111 -11.32 4.38 8.98
C PHE A 111 -11.42 5.16 10.30
N SER A 112 -10.28 5.55 10.86
CA SER A 112 -10.20 6.39 12.05
C SER A 112 -9.07 7.41 11.91
N SER A 113 -8.96 8.35 12.85
CA SER A 113 -7.91 9.36 12.81
C SER A 113 -7.49 9.84 14.19
N GLN A 114 -6.33 10.47 14.24
CA GLN A 114 -5.84 11.24 15.37
C GLN A 114 -5.50 12.67 14.92
N PRO A 115 -6.12 13.72 15.50
CA PRO A 115 -7.25 13.67 16.45
C PRO A 115 -8.49 12.96 15.89
N ALA A 116 -9.37 12.47 16.77
CA ALA A 116 -10.58 11.74 16.36
C ALA A 116 -11.54 12.64 15.56
N LEU A 117 -11.93 12.16 14.38
CA LEU A 117 -12.89 12.81 13.48
C LEU A 117 -14.03 11.84 13.12
N PRO A 118 -15.17 12.38 12.64
CA PRO A 118 -16.20 11.57 11.98
C PRO A 118 -15.64 10.75 10.82
N GLN A 119 -16.19 9.55 10.59
CA GLN A 119 -15.64 8.59 9.63
C GLN A 119 -15.64 9.10 8.18
N ASP A 120 -16.69 9.82 7.77
CA ASP A 120 -16.81 10.46 6.47
C ASP A 120 -15.74 11.55 6.24
N GLU A 121 -15.42 12.32 7.28
CA GLU A 121 -14.32 13.29 7.27
C GLU A 121 -12.95 12.61 7.14
N VAL A 122 -12.74 11.48 7.82
CA VAL A 122 -11.52 10.67 7.65
C VAL A 122 -11.43 10.13 6.22
N LEU A 123 -12.52 9.56 5.71
CA LEU A 123 -12.56 8.99 4.37
C LEU A 123 -12.28 10.05 3.30
N ALA A 124 -12.87 11.23 3.41
CA ALA A 124 -12.61 12.36 2.51
C ALA A 124 -11.14 12.76 2.51
N ARG A 125 -10.52 12.81 3.69
CA ARG A 125 -9.09 13.13 3.84
C ARG A 125 -8.21 12.04 3.24
N VAL A 126 -8.55 10.77 3.41
CA VAL A 126 -7.78 9.66 2.82
C VAL A 126 -7.86 9.67 1.28
N ILE A 127 -9.05 9.90 0.71
CA ILE A 127 -9.25 9.83 -0.76
C ILE A 127 -8.81 11.13 -1.45
N PHE A 128 -9.13 12.29 -0.88
CA PHE A 128 -8.99 13.60 -1.53
C PHE A 128 -7.97 14.53 -0.87
N ASN A 129 -7.35 14.10 0.24
CA ASN A 129 -6.41 14.89 1.04
C ASN A 129 -6.96 16.28 1.42
N ARG A 130 -8.25 16.34 1.77
CA ARG A 130 -8.98 17.55 2.19
C ARG A 130 -10.24 17.20 2.99
N SER A 131 -10.78 18.19 3.71
CA SER A 131 -12.03 18.08 4.48
C SER A 131 -13.25 17.93 3.57
N VAL A 132 -14.31 17.27 4.06
CA VAL A 132 -15.62 17.16 3.38
C VAL A 132 -16.16 18.55 3.00
N SER A 133 -15.97 19.54 3.88
CA SER A 133 -16.41 20.93 3.66
C SER A 133 -15.76 21.62 2.45
N GLN A 134 -14.65 21.07 1.95
CA GLN A 134 -13.89 21.59 0.81
C GLN A 134 -14.13 20.78 -0.48
N LEU A 135 -15.02 19.78 -0.42
CA LEU A 135 -15.35 18.95 -1.57
C LEU A 135 -16.38 19.64 -2.46
N SER A 136 -16.15 19.55 -3.77
CA SER A 136 -17.18 19.86 -4.77
C SER A 136 -18.32 18.83 -4.72
N ALA A 137 -19.49 19.20 -5.25
CA ALA A 137 -20.65 18.29 -5.34
C ALA A 137 -20.30 16.95 -6.03
N PHE A 138 -19.48 16.99 -7.08
CA PHE A 138 -19.02 15.78 -7.77
C PHE A 138 -18.13 14.90 -6.87
N GLN A 139 -17.23 15.49 -6.07
CA GLN A 139 -16.39 14.74 -5.14
C GLN A 139 -17.20 14.16 -3.96
N ILE A 140 -18.25 14.85 -3.52
CA ILE A 140 -19.18 14.31 -2.50
C ILE A 140 -19.89 13.07 -3.04
N ALA A 141 -20.32 13.09 -4.31
CA ALA A 141 -20.92 11.92 -4.94
C ALA A 141 -19.92 10.74 -5.03
N GLN A 142 -18.65 11.02 -5.35
CA GLN A 142 -17.60 10.00 -5.33
C GLN A 142 -17.34 9.44 -3.93
N LEU A 143 -17.33 10.31 -2.90
CA LEU A 143 -17.17 9.89 -1.51
C LEU A 143 -18.31 8.96 -1.08
N ALA A 144 -19.55 9.30 -1.45
CA ALA A 144 -20.71 8.47 -1.16
C ALA A 144 -20.64 7.10 -1.85
N ALA A 145 -20.20 7.07 -3.11
CA ALA A 145 -19.97 5.82 -3.84
C ALA A 145 -18.88 4.95 -3.17
N ALA A 146 -17.78 5.57 -2.75
CA ALA A 146 -16.71 4.89 -2.03
C ALA A 146 -17.19 4.33 -0.67
N ALA A 147 -17.99 5.08 0.08
CA ALA A 147 -18.58 4.60 1.32
C ALA A 147 -19.54 3.42 1.09
N ALA A 148 -20.32 3.43 0.00
CA ALA A 148 -21.20 2.32 -0.36
C ALA A 148 -20.42 1.05 -0.76
N GLU A 149 -19.30 1.19 -1.48
CA GLU A 149 -18.41 0.07 -1.82
C GLU A 149 -17.85 -0.61 -0.56
N LEU A 150 -17.45 0.17 0.44
CA LEU A 150 -16.98 -0.35 1.73
C LEU A 150 -18.07 -1.05 2.55
N ALA A 151 -19.33 -0.62 2.41
CA ALA A 151 -20.45 -1.16 3.15
C ALA A 151 -21.08 -2.41 2.51
N GLY A 152 -20.83 -2.65 1.22
CA GLY A 152 -21.38 -3.77 0.44
C GLY A 152 -20.38 -4.86 0.07
N GLY A 153 -19.13 -4.74 0.52
CA GLY A 153 -18.06 -5.71 0.33
C GLY A 153 -18.13 -6.91 1.26
#